data_AF-A0A9X9F2E1-F1
#
_entry.id   AF-A0A9X9F2E1-F1
#
_cell.length_a   1.000
_cell.length_b   1.000
_cell.length_c   1.000
_cell.angle_alpha   90.00
_cell.angle_beta   90.00
_cell.angle_gamma   90.00
#
_symmetry.space_group_name_H-M   'P 1'
#
loop_
_entity.id
_entity.type
_entity.pdbx_description
1 polymer ?
#
loop_
_entity_poly.entity_id
_entity_poly.type
_entity_poly.pdbx_seq_one_letter_code
_entity_poly.pdbx_strand_id
1 'polypeptide(L)'
;SAWYTASRINFTVSASSVNTLNSWFESSSTYYGRMKTSYNTSTKKVTKFAGDINAGNTNITKSNVAKSTGVHEFGHAIGIGHNSGTSIMNSNRNRTTMHVPQTDDKNGVNAIY
;
A
#
# COMPACT_ATOMS: atom_id res chain seq x y z
N SER A 1 2.49 -11.86 2.35
CA SER A 1 3.85 -12.36 2.12
C SER A 1 4.86 -11.26 1.79
N ALA A 2 4.57 -10.31 0.89
CA ALA A 2 5.55 -9.31 0.42
C ALA A 2 6.19 -8.43 1.51
N TRP A 3 5.41 -8.01 2.51
CA TRP A 3 5.89 -7.14 3.60
C TRP A 3 6.43 -7.87 4.83
N TYR A 4 6.46 -9.20 4.80
CA TYR A 4 6.93 -10.01 5.93
C TYR A 4 8.41 -9.74 6.30
N THR A 5 9.21 -9.22 5.36
CA THR A 5 10.64 -8.96 5.55
C THR A 5 10.97 -7.54 6.05
N ALA A 6 9.99 -6.67 6.27
CA ALA A 6 10.24 -5.32 6.76
C ALA A 6 10.40 -5.33 8.29
N SER A 7 9.30 -5.48 9.03
CA SER A 7 9.27 -5.59 10.51
C SER A 7 8.14 -6.54 10.95
N ARG A 8 8.14 -6.95 12.23
CA ARG A 8 7.03 -7.67 12.86
C ARG A 8 5.87 -6.71 13.13
N ILE A 9 5.11 -6.41 12.09
CA ILE A 9 3.92 -5.56 12.19
C ILE A 9 2.76 -6.40 12.74
N ASN A 10 2.25 -6.01 13.91
CA ASN A 10 1.06 -6.62 14.49
C ASN A 10 -0.19 -5.86 14.06
N PHE A 11 -1.11 -6.55 13.38
CA PHE A 11 -2.43 -6.02 13.07
C PHE A 11 -3.38 -6.32 14.22
N THR A 12 -3.77 -5.29 14.96
CA THR A 12 -4.79 -5.40 16.01
C THR A 12 -6.11 -4.84 15.50
N VAL A 13 -7.20 -5.59 15.67
CA VAL A 13 -8.56 -5.18 15.28
C VAL A 13 -9.31 -4.71 16.53
N SER A 14 -9.94 -3.54 16.45
CA SER A 14 -10.95 -3.09 17.42
C SER A 14 -12.31 -2.98 16.72
N ALA A 15 -13.42 -2.97 17.45
CA ALA A 15 -14.76 -2.78 16.87
C ALA A 15 -14.91 -1.46 16.08
N SER A 16 -14.01 -0.48 16.30
CA SER A 16 -14.00 0.81 15.60
C SER A 16 -13.04 0.86 14.40
N SER A 17 -12.31 -0.22 14.12
CA SER A 17 -11.32 -0.29 13.05
C SER A 17 -11.99 -0.70 11.75
N VAL A 18 -12.21 0.26 10.85
CA VAL A 18 -12.45 -0.08 9.42
C VAL A 18 -11.08 -0.39 8.84
N ASN A 19 -10.81 -1.68 8.63
CA ASN A 19 -9.58 -2.21 8.04
C ASN A 19 -9.95 -2.97 6.76
N THR A 20 -10.27 -2.24 5.70
CA THR A 20 -10.77 -2.85 4.46
C THR A 20 -9.71 -2.80 3.35
N LEU A 21 -9.65 -3.89 2.59
CA LEU A 21 -8.94 -3.98 1.31
C LEU A 21 -9.96 -4.52 0.29
N ASN A 22 -10.52 -3.63 -0.52
CA ASN A 22 -11.61 -3.93 -1.45
C ASN A 22 -11.22 -3.55 -2.89
N SER A 23 -12.21 -3.58 -3.78
CA SER A 23 -12.11 -2.99 -5.11
C SER A 23 -13.23 -1.99 -5.33
N TRP A 24 -12.96 -0.95 -6.12
CA TRP A 24 -13.97 -0.03 -6.62
C TRP A 24 -13.81 0.15 -8.12
N PHE A 25 -14.86 0.62 -8.79
CA PHE A 25 -14.82 0.91 -10.21
C PHE A 25 -14.60 2.40 -10.47
N GLU A 26 -13.54 2.73 -11.21
CA GLU A 26 -13.25 4.08 -11.72
C GLU A 26 -12.59 3.96 -13.10
N SER A 27 -13.03 4.74 -14.09
CA SER A 27 -12.61 4.58 -15.50
C SER A 27 -11.20 5.10 -15.81
N SER A 28 -10.54 5.78 -14.86
CA SER A 28 -9.19 6.31 -15.06
C SER A 28 -8.14 5.21 -15.26
N SER A 29 -7.39 5.30 -16.35
CA SER A 29 -6.28 4.39 -16.67
C SER A 29 -4.99 4.69 -15.90
N THR A 30 -4.89 5.87 -15.27
CA THR A 30 -3.74 6.31 -14.48
C THR A 30 -3.96 6.15 -12.97
N TYR A 31 -5.20 5.89 -12.55
CA TYR A 31 -5.55 5.70 -11.15
C TYR A 31 -5.70 4.21 -10.83
N TYR A 32 -4.77 3.66 -10.04
CA TYR A 32 -4.66 2.20 -9.85
C TYR A 32 -5.23 1.71 -8.52
N GLY A 33 -5.15 2.54 -7.48
CA GLY A 33 -5.48 2.18 -6.11
C GLY A 33 -5.67 3.43 -5.28
N ARG A 34 -6.28 3.28 -4.11
CA ARG A 34 -6.43 4.35 -3.14
C ARG A 34 -6.32 3.78 -1.74
N MET A 35 -5.73 4.56 -0.84
CA MET A 35 -5.66 4.25 0.58
C MET A 35 -5.99 5.48 1.41
N LYS A 36 -6.89 5.33 2.37
CA LYS A 36 -7.15 6.31 3.42
C LYS A 36 -6.66 5.74 4.74
N THR A 37 -5.84 6.50 5.46
CA THR A 37 -5.33 6.08 6.77
C THR A 37 -5.65 7.08 7.87
N SER A 38 -5.77 6.57 9.09
CA SER A 38 -5.68 7.35 10.32
C SER A 38 -4.49 6.82 11.11
N TYR A 39 -3.72 7.70 11.72
CA TYR A 39 -2.50 7.32 12.44
C TYR A 39 -2.33 8.16 13.70
N ASN A 40 -1.59 7.61 14.67
CA ASN A 40 -1.17 8.35 15.83
C ASN A 40 -0.05 9.33 15.42
N THR A 41 -0.25 10.63 15.60
CA THR A 41 0.68 11.65 15.11
C THR A 41 2.03 11.66 15.83
N SER A 42 2.09 11.17 17.07
CA SER A 42 3.33 11.05 17.86
C SER A 42 4.15 9.83 17.47
N THR A 43 3.52 8.67 17.28
CA THR A 43 4.24 7.42 16.96
C THR A 43 4.29 7.10 15.48
N LYS A 44 3.54 7.84 14.65
CA LYS A 44 3.33 7.60 13.21
C LYS A 44 2.66 6.26 12.86
N LYS A 45 2.28 5.46 13.85
CA LYS A 45 1.63 4.16 13.65
C LYS A 45 0.21 4.34 13.14
N VAL A 46 -0.12 3.65 12.04
CA VAL A 46 -1.48 3.60 11.50
C VAL A 46 -2.40 2.83 12.47
N THR A 47 -3.57 3.39 12.73
CA THR A 47 -4.60 2.83 13.63
C THR A 47 -5.86 2.38 12.89
N LYS A 48 -6.12 2.95 11.71
CA LYS A 48 -7.24 2.58 10.81
C LYS A 48 -6.82 2.77 9.36
N PHE A 49 -7.28 1.88 8.47
CA PHE A 49 -7.02 2.02 7.04
C PHE A 49 -8.16 1.50 6.18
N ALA A 50 -8.52 2.22 5.13
CA ALA A 50 -9.48 1.77 4.14
C ALA A 50 -8.87 1.94 2.76
N GLY A 51 -8.56 0.82 2.14
CA GLY A 51 -7.95 0.75 0.82
C GLY A 51 -8.82 0.03 -0.18
N ASP A 52 -8.68 0.44 -1.42
CA ASP A 52 -9.30 -0.23 -2.54
C ASP A 52 -8.30 -0.36 -3.71
N ILE A 53 -8.53 -1.31 -4.62
CA ILE A 53 -7.90 -1.38 -5.95
C ILE A 53 -8.92 -0.91 -7.00
N ASN A 54 -8.48 -0.14 -8.00
CA ASN A 54 -9.36 0.31 -9.08
C ASN A 54 -9.58 -0.82 -10.11
N ALA A 55 -10.71 -1.50 -10.01
CA ALA A 55 -11.13 -2.54 -10.94
C ALA A 55 -11.54 -2.00 -12.33
N GLY A 56 -11.87 -0.70 -12.43
CA GLY A 56 -12.20 -0.04 -13.69
C GLY A 56 -10.97 0.36 -14.52
N ASN A 57 -9.77 0.35 -13.94
CA ASN A 57 -8.54 0.64 -14.67
C ASN A 57 -8.19 -0.53 -15.60
N THR A 58 -8.21 -0.30 -16.91
CA THR A 58 -7.93 -1.34 -17.93
C THR A 58 -6.52 -1.94 -17.85
N ASN A 59 -5.59 -1.30 -17.15
CA ASN A 59 -4.25 -1.84 -16.91
C ASN A 59 -4.19 -2.78 -15.69
N ILE A 60 -5.21 -2.82 -14.82
CA ILE A 60 -5.14 -3.55 -13.54
C ILE A 60 -5.04 -5.07 -13.74
N THR A 61 -5.61 -5.58 -14.83
CA THR A 61 -5.61 -7.00 -15.20
C THR A 61 -4.31 -7.44 -15.88
N LYS A 62 -3.42 -6.51 -16.23
CA LYS A 62 -2.10 -6.84 -16.77
C LYS A 62 -1.27 -7.57 -15.72
N SER A 63 -0.36 -8.42 -16.19
CA SER A 63 0.49 -9.25 -15.33
C SER A 63 1.13 -8.43 -14.21
N ASN A 64 0.95 -8.92 -12.97
CA ASN A 64 1.43 -8.34 -11.72
C ASN A 64 0.96 -6.92 -11.36
N VAL A 65 0.19 -6.22 -12.19
CA VAL A 65 -0.21 -4.83 -11.90
C VAL A 65 -1.09 -4.77 -10.65
N ALA A 66 -2.14 -5.58 -10.56
CA ALA A 66 -2.96 -5.66 -9.36
C ALA A 66 -2.14 -6.01 -8.10
N LYS A 67 -1.18 -6.93 -8.22
CA LYS A 67 -0.28 -7.31 -7.12
C LYS A 67 0.61 -6.15 -6.69
N SER A 68 1.27 -5.49 -7.64
CA SER A 68 2.12 -4.32 -7.38
C SER A 68 1.33 -3.18 -6.75
N THR A 69 0.11 -2.92 -7.23
CA THR A 69 -0.81 -1.94 -6.63
C THR A 69 -1.19 -2.35 -5.22
N GLY A 70 -1.63 -3.59 -5.00
CA GLY A 70 -1.98 -4.07 -3.66
C GLY A 70 -0.82 -3.95 -2.66
N VAL A 71 0.41 -4.26 -3.07
CA VAL A 71 1.60 -4.11 -2.21
C VAL A 71 1.86 -2.64 -1.87
N HIS A 72 1.68 -1.73 -2.83
CA HIS A 72 1.80 -0.29 -2.63
C HIS A 72 0.74 0.27 -1.69
N GLU A 73 -0.54 -0.04 -1.92
CA GLU A 73 -1.61 0.38 -1.01
C GLU A 73 -1.40 -0.18 0.39
N PHE A 74 -0.92 -1.42 0.50
CA PHE A 74 -0.58 -1.99 1.81
C PHE A 74 0.60 -1.28 2.49
N GLY A 75 1.55 -0.71 1.73
CA GLY A 75 2.58 0.18 2.25
C GLY A 75 1.98 1.42 2.92
N HIS A 76 0.97 2.05 2.30
CA HIS A 76 0.22 3.12 2.95
C HIS A 76 -0.52 2.64 4.21
N ALA A 77 -1.14 1.46 4.19
CA ALA A 77 -1.82 0.88 5.35
C ALA A 77 -0.88 0.65 6.56
N ILE A 78 0.43 0.54 6.32
CA ILE A 78 1.45 0.43 7.35
C ILE A 78 2.28 1.72 7.50
N GLY A 79 1.78 2.85 7.01
CA GLY A 79 2.22 4.19 7.42
C GLY A 79 3.27 4.87 6.55
N ILE A 80 3.81 4.21 5.51
CA ILE A 80 4.75 4.86 4.60
C ILE A 80 4.04 5.58 3.45
N GLY A 81 4.58 6.71 3.04
CA GLY A 81 4.01 7.58 2.00
C GLY A 81 4.65 7.36 0.63
N HIS A 82 4.14 8.09 -0.36
CA HIS A 82 4.78 8.18 -1.68
C HIS A 82 6.21 8.74 -1.57
N ASN A 83 7.09 8.23 -2.43
CA ASN A 83 8.45 8.71 -2.60
C ASN A 83 8.86 8.59 -4.09
N SER A 84 10.11 8.92 -4.39
CA SER A 84 10.72 8.77 -5.71
C SER A 84 11.77 7.66 -5.70
N GLY A 85 12.30 7.31 -6.89
CA GLY A 85 13.37 6.30 -7.02
C GLY A 85 12.88 4.85 -7.03
N THR A 86 13.76 3.93 -6.66
CA THR A 86 13.49 2.47 -6.66
C THR A 86 12.73 2.07 -5.40
N SER A 87 11.40 2.15 -5.48
CA SER A 87 10.52 1.98 -4.33
C SER A 87 9.13 1.49 -4.78
N ILE A 88 8.52 0.59 -3.99
CA ILE A 88 7.13 0.18 -4.23
C ILE A 88 6.17 1.34 -4.01
N MET A 89 6.53 2.33 -3.20
CA MET A 89 5.76 3.55 -2.95
C MET A 89 5.90 4.61 -4.04
N ASN A 90 6.77 4.41 -5.04
CA ASN A 90 6.86 5.30 -6.18
C ASN A 90 5.65 5.12 -7.11
N SER A 91 4.90 6.21 -7.36
CA SER A 91 3.74 6.22 -8.26
C SER A 91 4.12 5.95 -9.72
N ASN A 92 5.37 6.23 -10.11
CA ASN A 92 5.92 5.99 -11.46
C ASN A 92 6.62 4.63 -11.61
N ARG A 93 6.59 3.75 -10.59
CA ARG A 93 7.22 2.43 -10.69
C ARG A 93 6.66 1.60 -11.85
N ASN A 94 7.49 0.70 -12.37
CA ASN A 94 7.03 -0.31 -13.30
C ASN A 94 6.22 -1.39 -12.55
N ARG A 95 4.90 -1.32 -12.66
CA ARG A 95 3.96 -2.20 -11.93
C ARG A 95 3.97 -3.65 -12.40
N THR A 96 4.49 -3.94 -13.60
CA THR A 96 4.54 -5.33 -14.10
C THR A 96 5.73 -6.11 -13.54
N THR A 97 6.77 -5.41 -13.06
CA THR A 97 8.02 -6.02 -12.57
C THR A 97 8.26 -5.75 -11.08
N MET A 98 7.88 -4.58 -10.56
CA MET A 98 8.09 -4.21 -9.16
C MET A 98 6.86 -4.55 -8.32
N HIS A 99 6.86 -5.71 -7.68
CA HIS A 99 5.74 -6.21 -6.88
C HIS A 99 6.17 -6.68 -5.47
N VAL A 100 7.33 -6.20 -4.99
CA VAL A 100 7.83 -6.43 -3.63
C VAL A 100 8.41 -5.12 -3.08
N PRO A 101 8.43 -4.92 -1.74
CA PRO A 101 9.09 -3.78 -1.12
C PRO A 101 10.59 -3.76 -1.41
N GLN A 102 11.12 -2.57 -1.66
CA GLN A 102 12.53 -2.29 -1.87
C GLN A 102 13.22 -1.92 -0.54
N THR A 103 14.52 -1.64 -0.58
CA THR A 103 15.29 -1.31 0.64
C THR A 103 14.73 -0.08 1.35
N ASP A 104 14.43 1.00 0.62
CA ASP A 104 13.89 2.23 1.19
C ASP A 104 12.53 2.00 1.87
N ASP A 105 11.65 1.23 1.22
CA ASP A 105 10.34 0.85 1.74
C ASP A 105 10.44 0.13 3.10
N LYS A 106 11.36 -0.84 3.19
CA LYS A 106 11.58 -1.61 4.43
C LYS A 106 12.15 -0.73 5.53
N ASN A 107 13.09 0.15 5.20
CA ASN A 107 13.67 1.10 6.15
C ASN A 107 12.61 2.05 6.70
N GLY A 108 11.72 2.56 5.84
CA GLY A 108 10.62 3.43 6.26
C GLY A 108 9.65 2.74 7.23
N VAL A 109 9.31 1.48 6.98
CA VAL A 109 8.49 0.68 7.90
C VAL A 109 9.21 0.43 9.23
N ASN A 110 10.49 0.08 9.18
CA ASN A 110 11.29 -0.22 10.38
C ASN A 110 11.51 1.02 11.27
N ALA A 111 11.48 2.21 10.69
CA ALA A 111 11.53 3.45 11.46
C ALA A 111 10.23 3.71 12.26
N ILE A 112 9.11 3.07 11.90
CA ILE A 112 7.81 3.22 12.57
C ILE A 112 7.55 2.09 13.57
N TYR A 113 7.98 0.85 13.28
CA TYR A 113 7.65 -0.37 14.04
C TYR A 113 8.87 -1.16 14.50
#